data_AF-A0ABD2FQ82-F1
#
_entry.id   AF-A0ABD2FQ82-F1
#
_cell.length_a   1.000
_cell.length_b   1.000
_cell.length_c   1.000
_cell.angle_alpha   90.00
_cell.angle_beta   90.00
_cell.angle_gamma   90.00
#
_symmetry.space_group_name_H-M   'P 1'
#
loop_
_entity.id
_entity.type
_entity.pdbx_description
1 polymer ?
#
loop_
_entity_poly.entity_id
_entity_poly.type
_entity_poly.pdbx_seq_one_letter_code
_entity_poly.pdbx_strand_id
1 'polypeptide(L)'
;MASNPAAGCLANGENKPRRGSGSGCSSRHRTESECDVAPTVKSLARLCSRDEEERAAALEELSQGVLLCLGLGQPGSARLSEQTLLHLLRLSRSCPLQEVRGRATELLRTAQEQGVEVPRALASGPSAFIPAKEILKEGPDQDILIESFLSMGRVDHITMVMVLHPAYLSCFLRTQHALLEMDGPLPRHWRHYIVVMAAARHHCSYTVQQHSAGFLEAGGEESWLSGLQHAPTKLRSLQTLNKLLAHRPWLITQKHVQELVCPGADPRWSLAELIHAVVLMAHAHSLCSFVWGCGLNPEPDHIGGYTFQLPSPIHPPHSPQCPAHEDGRQEIVDGAMEVEVLMQRMVELQLQEEECTQEEMVTRFERERSESIPTAVVRGAPPDLVLRLVEDQEFRYEDFAPRGEQSPNTMRAQDYSWEDHGFSLVNRLLPDMGQLLDEKFQVVSNLTYNRMAMHEDVDTHTLRKALWNYIHCLYGIRYDDYDYGSVNVLLERSLKVFVKTMACHPEQTTARVYHAFWRHFRHSEKVHANLIVMEARLQAALLYVLRAITHYMR
;
A
#
# COMPACT_ATOMS: atom_id res chain seq x y z
N MET A 1 63.58 24.92 -41.09
CA MET A 1 64.10 23.61 -41.54
C MET A 1 62.88 22.76 -41.86
N ALA A 2 62.30 22.90 -43.06
CA ALA A 2 62.52 22.03 -44.23
C ALA A 2 62.33 20.55 -43.83
N SER A 3 61.30 19.83 -44.28
CA SER A 3 60.93 19.63 -45.69
C SER A 3 59.55 18.97 -45.86
N ASN A 4 58.71 19.54 -46.74
CA ASN A 4 57.83 18.83 -47.70
C ASN A 4 58.63 18.74 -49.04
N PRO A 5 58.24 18.06 -50.16
CA PRO A 5 56.86 17.81 -50.65
C PRO A 5 56.64 16.53 -51.54
N ALA A 6 55.41 16.34 -52.05
CA ALA A 6 55.07 15.96 -53.45
C ALA A 6 53.53 15.70 -53.54
N ALA A 7 52.73 16.59 -54.15
CA ALA A 7 52.34 16.65 -55.58
C ALA A 7 51.19 15.66 -55.93
N GLY A 8 50.11 16.00 -56.63
CA GLY A 8 49.66 17.22 -57.31
C GLY A 8 48.34 16.95 -58.06
N CYS A 9 47.55 18.02 -58.25
CA CYS A 9 46.55 18.35 -59.29
C CYS A 9 45.89 17.24 -60.14
N LEU A 10 44.58 17.31 -60.44
CA LEU A 10 44.00 18.25 -61.41
C LEU A 10 42.47 18.33 -61.31
N ALA A 11 41.95 19.54 -61.51
CA ALA A 11 40.57 19.85 -61.85
C ALA A 11 40.43 20.06 -63.37
N ASN A 12 39.24 19.81 -63.92
CA ASN A 12 38.64 20.35 -65.16
C ASN A 12 37.20 19.78 -65.20
N GLY A 13 36.11 20.44 -65.59
CA GLY A 13 35.90 21.70 -66.30
C GLY A 13 34.55 21.56 -67.03
N GLU A 14 33.56 22.34 -66.57
CA GLU A 14 32.39 22.93 -67.25
C GLU A 14 31.64 22.20 -68.40
N ASN A 15 30.31 22.02 -68.23
CA ASN A 15 29.28 22.65 -69.10
C ASN A 15 27.82 22.30 -68.72
N LYS A 16 26.99 23.34 -68.56
CA LYS A 16 25.50 23.34 -68.68
C LYS A 16 25.13 23.68 -70.16
N PRO A 17 23.87 23.58 -70.70
CA PRO A 17 22.57 23.73 -70.01
C PRO A 17 21.31 22.98 -70.57
N ARG A 18 20.20 23.10 -69.80
CA ARG A 18 18.76 23.24 -70.18
C ARG A 18 17.86 22.03 -70.59
N ARG A 19 16.87 21.81 -69.69
CA ARG A 19 15.41 21.58 -69.83
C ARG A 19 14.86 20.32 -70.54
N GLY A 20 14.02 19.58 -69.81
CA GLY A 20 12.87 18.87 -70.38
C GLY A 20 12.35 17.63 -69.63
N SER A 21 11.39 17.86 -68.71
CA SER A 21 10.24 16.99 -68.38
C SER A 21 10.44 15.55 -67.87
N GLY A 22 10.14 15.37 -66.58
CA GLY A 22 9.89 14.07 -65.97
C GLY A 22 9.25 14.24 -64.60
N SER A 23 7.91 14.19 -64.55
CA SER A 23 7.11 14.19 -63.32
C SER A 23 7.49 13.01 -62.43
N GLY A 24 8.00 13.28 -61.23
CA GLY A 24 8.24 12.28 -60.18
C GLY A 24 7.87 12.88 -58.83
N CYS A 25 6.64 12.62 -58.39
CA CYS A 25 6.06 13.12 -57.16
C CYS A 25 6.78 12.53 -55.93
N SER A 26 7.24 13.41 -55.04
CA SER A 26 7.76 13.09 -53.71
C SER A 26 6.64 12.54 -52.82
N SER A 27 6.65 11.22 -52.55
CA SER A 27 5.74 10.61 -51.59
C SER A 27 6.12 11.02 -50.17
N ARG A 28 5.39 12.01 -49.64
CA ARG A 28 5.17 12.14 -48.21
C ARG A 28 4.53 10.84 -47.73
N HIS A 29 5.23 10.06 -46.91
CA HIS A 29 4.60 8.99 -46.16
C HIS A 29 3.65 9.64 -45.14
N ARG A 30 2.38 9.74 -45.55
CA ARG A 30 1.24 9.78 -44.64
C ARG A 30 1.35 8.52 -43.79
N THR A 31 1.61 8.67 -42.50
CA THR A 31 1.22 7.69 -41.50
C THR A 31 -0.29 7.54 -41.61
N GLU A 32 -0.70 6.39 -42.12
CA GLU A 32 -2.10 6.00 -42.24
C GLU A 32 -2.72 5.97 -40.85
N SER A 33 -3.90 6.58 -40.78
CA SER A 33 -4.82 6.52 -39.66
C SER A 33 -5.17 5.06 -39.40
N GLU A 34 -4.58 4.44 -38.38
CA GLU A 34 -5.13 3.23 -37.79
C GLU A 34 -6.53 3.57 -37.26
N CYS A 35 -7.54 2.78 -37.64
CA CYS A 35 -8.87 2.94 -37.07
C CYS A 35 -8.81 2.61 -35.57
N ASP A 36 -9.21 3.59 -34.76
CA ASP A 36 -9.34 3.52 -33.30
C ASP A 36 -10.58 2.66 -32.95
N VAL A 37 -10.49 1.33 -33.14
CA VAL A 37 -11.66 0.41 -33.00
C VAL A 37 -11.75 -0.24 -31.61
N ALA A 38 -10.68 -0.20 -30.81
CA ALA A 38 -10.68 -0.72 -29.45
C ALA A 38 -11.27 0.30 -28.46
N PRO A 39 -11.85 -0.13 -27.32
CA PRO A 39 -12.21 0.78 -26.24
C PRO A 39 -11.00 1.62 -25.85
N THR A 40 -11.11 2.94 -26.02
CA THR A 40 -10.01 3.85 -25.75
C THR A 40 -9.88 4.12 -24.25
N VAL A 41 -8.67 4.43 -23.79
CA VAL A 41 -8.43 4.92 -22.41
C VAL A 41 -9.34 6.11 -22.08
N LYS A 42 -9.74 6.89 -23.09
CA LYS A 42 -10.66 8.03 -22.95
C LYS A 42 -12.09 7.60 -22.58
N SER A 43 -12.63 6.53 -23.16
CA SER A 43 -13.99 6.08 -22.81
C SER A 43 -14.02 5.54 -21.37
N LEU A 44 -12.97 4.85 -20.94
CA LEU A 44 -12.81 4.39 -19.55
C LEU A 44 -12.70 5.55 -18.56
N ALA A 45 -11.97 6.62 -18.91
CA ALA A 45 -11.89 7.81 -18.05
C ALA A 45 -13.25 8.51 -17.90
N ARG A 46 -14.06 8.59 -18.96
CA ARG A 46 -15.40 9.20 -18.93
C ARG A 46 -16.41 8.42 -18.08
N LEU A 47 -16.17 7.13 -17.81
CA LEU A 47 -16.98 6.38 -16.83
C LEU A 47 -16.89 6.95 -15.41
N CYS A 48 -15.86 7.75 -15.12
CA CYS A 48 -15.63 8.39 -13.84
C CYS A 48 -16.31 9.77 -13.76
N SER A 49 -17.04 10.19 -14.80
CA SER A 49 -17.71 11.49 -14.81
C SER A 49 -18.81 11.55 -13.74
N ARG A 50 -18.86 12.71 -13.06
CA ARG A 50 -19.93 13.08 -12.14
C ARG A 50 -21.24 13.36 -12.89
N ASP A 51 -21.19 13.63 -14.19
CA ASP A 51 -22.35 13.78 -15.04
C ASP A 51 -22.90 12.41 -15.46
N GLU A 52 -24.14 12.11 -15.07
CA GLU A 52 -24.81 10.84 -15.39
C GLU A 52 -25.05 10.65 -16.89
N GLU A 53 -25.33 11.72 -17.64
CA GLU A 53 -25.53 11.63 -19.09
C GLU A 53 -24.21 11.36 -19.81
N GLU A 54 -23.13 12.03 -19.39
CA GLU A 54 -21.80 11.78 -19.94
C GLU A 54 -21.34 10.35 -19.66
N ARG A 55 -21.58 9.86 -18.44
CA ARG A 55 -21.23 8.49 -18.02
C ARG A 55 -22.05 7.46 -18.79
N ALA A 56 -23.35 7.69 -18.97
CA ALA A 56 -24.20 6.82 -19.78
C ALA A 56 -23.74 6.76 -21.25
N ALA A 57 -23.37 7.91 -21.83
CA ALA A 57 -22.82 7.97 -23.18
C ALA A 57 -21.48 7.23 -23.30
N ALA A 58 -20.59 7.36 -22.31
CA ALA A 58 -19.33 6.64 -22.26
C ALA A 58 -19.53 5.12 -22.12
N LEU A 59 -20.52 4.70 -21.34
CA LEU A 59 -20.87 3.28 -21.18
C LEU A 59 -21.44 2.68 -22.47
N GLU A 60 -22.24 3.44 -23.22
CA GLU A 60 -22.76 3.04 -24.53
C GLU A 60 -21.63 2.95 -25.57
N GLU A 61 -20.72 3.93 -25.60
CA GLU A 61 -19.53 3.91 -26.47
C GLU A 61 -18.62 2.71 -26.17
N LEU A 62 -18.37 2.41 -24.89
CA LEU A 62 -17.65 1.20 -24.46
C LEU A 62 -18.35 -0.06 -24.96
N SER A 63 -19.68 -0.12 -24.82
CA SER A 63 -20.47 -1.28 -25.24
C SER A 63 -20.40 -1.49 -26.75
N GLN A 64 -20.57 -0.43 -27.53
CA GLN A 64 -20.46 -0.47 -28.99
C GLN A 64 -19.06 -0.86 -29.44
N GLY A 65 -18.01 -0.29 -28.84
CA GLY A 65 -16.62 -0.64 -29.14
C GLY A 65 -16.32 -2.12 -28.89
N VAL A 66 -16.77 -2.65 -27.74
CA VAL A 66 -16.61 -4.09 -27.43
C VAL A 66 -17.39 -4.96 -28.41
N LEU A 67 -18.64 -4.63 -28.72
CA LEU A 67 -19.49 -5.39 -29.64
C LEU A 67 -18.97 -5.36 -31.08
N LEU A 68 -18.41 -4.24 -31.54
CA LEU A 68 -17.77 -4.13 -32.86
C LEU A 68 -16.57 -5.08 -32.99
N CYS A 69 -15.72 -5.15 -31.95
CA CYS A 69 -14.61 -6.11 -31.91
C CYS A 69 -15.10 -7.57 -31.95
N LEU A 70 -16.25 -7.85 -31.33
CA LEU A 70 -16.86 -9.19 -31.33
C LEU A 70 -17.57 -9.55 -32.65
N GLY A 71 -18.14 -8.58 -33.36
CA GLY A 71 -18.92 -8.79 -34.58
C GLY A 71 -18.10 -8.97 -35.87
N LEU A 72 -16.81 -8.68 -35.84
CA LEU A 72 -15.90 -8.87 -36.97
C LEU A 72 -15.43 -10.34 -37.05
N GLY A 73 -16.29 -11.23 -37.55
CA GLY A 73 -16.00 -12.65 -37.78
C GLY A 73 -15.05 -12.96 -38.95
N GLN A 74 -14.12 -12.06 -39.30
CA GLN A 74 -13.19 -12.24 -40.41
C GLN A 74 -11.77 -12.59 -39.93
N PRO A 75 -11.02 -13.43 -40.67
CA PRO A 75 -9.61 -13.71 -40.36
C PRO A 75 -8.80 -12.41 -40.51
N GLY A 76 -8.40 -11.83 -39.37
CA GLY A 76 -7.71 -10.53 -39.29
C GLY A 76 -8.40 -9.47 -38.42
N SER A 77 -9.56 -9.78 -37.82
CA SER A 77 -10.26 -8.88 -36.89
C SER A 77 -9.47 -8.59 -35.60
N ALA A 78 -9.54 -7.33 -35.13
CA ALA A 78 -9.05 -6.91 -33.83
C ALA A 78 -9.80 -7.64 -32.71
N ARG A 79 -9.19 -8.70 -32.16
CA ARG A 79 -9.68 -9.36 -30.94
C ARG A 79 -9.63 -8.39 -29.77
N LEU A 80 -10.58 -8.52 -28.84
CA LEU A 80 -10.53 -7.79 -27.57
C LEU A 80 -9.17 -8.00 -26.91
N SER A 81 -8.51 -6.91 -26.52
CA SER A 81 -7.22 -7.00 -25.84
C SER A 81 -7.38 -7.62 -24.45
N GLU A 82 -6.35 -8.33 -23.97
CA GLU A 82 -6.30 -8.83 -22.60
C GLU A 82 -6.54 -7.70 -21.59
N GLN A 83 -5.92 -6.54 -21.80
CA GLN A 83 -6.08 -5.38 -20.92
C GLN A 83 -7.53 -4.86 -20.84
N THR A 84 -8.25 -4.88 -21.96
CA THR A 84 -9.68 -4.53 -22.00
C THR A 84 -10.52 -5.53 -21.20
N LEU A 85 -10.26 -6.83 -21.38
CA LEU A 85 -10.97 -7.89 -20.65
C LEU A 85 -10.72 -7.81 -19.14
N LEU A 86 -9.48 -7.52 -18.72
CA LEU A 86 -9.13 -7.33 -17.31
C LEU A 86 -9.79 -6.06 -16.72
N HIS A 87 -9.87 -4.97 -17.48
CA HIS A 87 -10.62 -3.78 -17.06
C HIS A 87 -12.11 -4.07 -16.86
N LEU A 88 -12.74 -4.77 -17.81
CA LEU A 88 -14.14 -5.18 -17.68
C LEU A 88 -14.33 -6.12 -16.48
N LEU A 89 -13.41 -7.06 -16.25
CA LEU A 89 -13.43 -7.94 -15.08
C LEU A 89 -13.38 -7.12 -13.79
N ARG A 90 -12.47 -6.15 -13.69
CA ARG A 90 -12.39 -5.24 -12.54
C ARG A 90 -13.70 -4.48 -12.33
N LEU A 91 -14.23 -3.83 -13.38
CA LEU A 91 -15.47 -3.05 -13.29
C LEU A 91 -16.67 -3.92 -12.85
N SER A 92 -16.78 -5.14 -13.39
CA SER A 92 -17.86 -6.08 -13.03
C SER A 92 -17.83 -6.55 -11.57
N ARG A 93 -16.67 -6.40 -10.90
CA ARG A 93 -16.45 -6.91 -9.53
C ARG A 93 -16.40 -5.81 -8.48
N SER A 94 -15.79 -4.68 -8.82
CA SER A 94 -15.37 -3.67 -7.85
C SER A 94 -16.01 -2.29 -8.05
N CYS A 95 -16.63 -2.03 -9.20
CA CYS A 95 -17.24 -0.74 -9.44
C CYS A 95 -18.44 -0.54 -8.50
N PRO A 96 -18.49 0.57 -7.74
CA PRO A 96 -19.59 0.85 -6.83
C PRO A 96 -20.88 1.23 -7.57
N LEU A 97 -20.77 1.70 -8.82
CA LEU A 97 -21.91 2.06 -9.67
C LEU A 97 -22.55 0.81 -10.28
N GLN A 98 -23.82 0.57 -9.94
CA GLN A 98 -24.55 -0.64 -10.35
C GLN A 98 -24.68 -0.75 -11.87
N GLU A 99 -24.91 0.37 -12.56
CA GLU A 99 -25.06 0.44 -14.01
C GLU A 99 -23.77 0.05 -14.75
N VAL A 100 -22.62 0.54 -14.29
CA VAL A 100 -21.30 0.22 -14.87
C VAL A 100 -20.96 -1.24 -14.61
N ARG A 101 -21.16 -1.70 -13.38
CA ARG A 101 -20.91 -3.09 -12.96
C ARG A 101 -21.78 -4.09 -13.74
N GLY A 102 -23.07 -3.78 -13.88
CA GLY A 102 -24.03 -4.59 -14.63
C GLY A 102 -23.65 -4.71 -16.10
N ARG A 103 -23.33 -3.57 -16.74
CA ARG A 103 -22.92 -3.57 -18.15
C ARG A 103 -21.60 -4.29 -18.38
N ALA A 104 -20.59 -4.10 -17.53
CA ALA A 104 -19.32 -4.82 -17.64
C ALA A 104 -19.52 -6.34 -17.55
N THR A 105 -20.41 -6.79 -16.66
CA THR A 105 -20.80 -8.21 -16.53
C THR A 105 -21.45 -8.74 -17.80
N GLU A 106 -22.36 -7.97 -18.39
CA GLU A 106 -23.02 -8.32 -19.65
C GLU A 106 -22.02 -8.42 -20.81
N LEU A 107 -21.13 -7.44 -20.96
CA LEU A 107 -20.12 -7.43 -22.02
C LEU A 107 -19.16 -8.62 -21.92
N LEU A 108 -18.74 -8.99 -20.71
CA LEU A 108 -17.93 -10.21 -20.49
C LEU A 108 -18.70 -11.47 -20.87
N ARG A 109 -19.98 -11.57 -20.50
CA ARG A 109 -20.84 -12.70 -20.88
C ARG A 109 -20.99 -12.80 -22.39
N THR A 110 -21.26 -11.69 -23.08
CA THR A 110 -21.39 -11.66 -24.54
C THR A 110 -20.07 -12.05 -25.22
N ALA A 111 -18.92 -11.57 -24.72
CA ALA A 111 -17.62 -11.99 -25.23
C ALA A 111 -17.43 -13.52 -25.08
N GLN A 112 -17.81 -14.09 -23.94
CA GLN A 112 -17.75 -15.53 -23.70
C GLN A 112 -18.68 -16.32 -24.64
N GLU A 113 -19.91 -15.85 -24.87
CA GLU A 113 -20.87 -16.46 -25.81
C GLU A 113 -20.37 -16.44 -27.26
N GLN A 114 -19.57 -15.43 -27.64
CA GLN A 114 -18.92 -15.32 -28.95
C GLN A 114 -17.58 -16.09 -29.03
N GLY A 115 -17.25 -16.90 -28.01
CA GLY A 115 -16.07 -17.76 -28.01
C GLY A 115 -14.75 -17.06 -27.66
N VAL A 116 -14.79 -15.85 -27.11
CA VAL A 116 -13.60 -15.19 -26.54
C VAL A 116 -13.27 -15.83 -25.19
N GLU A 117 -11.99 -16.07 -24.94
CA GLU A 117 -11.52 -16.54 -23.64
C GLU A 117 -11.56 -15.37 -22.65
N VAL A 118 -12.50 -15.42 -21.70
CA VAL A 118 -12.74 -14.34 -20.74
C VAL A 118 -12.05 -14.65 -19.40
N PRO A 119 -11.31 -13.67 -18.82
CA PRO A 119 -10.63 -13.88 -17.56
C PRO A 119 -11.63 -13.99 -16.42
N ARG A 120 -11.28 -14.78 -15.40
CA ARG A 120 -12.05 -14.92 -14.17
C ARG A 120 -11.20 -14.57 -12.97
N ALA A 121 -11.81 -13.86 -12.02
CA ALA A 121 -11.17 -13.54 -10.76
C ALA A 121 -10.89 -14.82 -9.96
N LEU A 122 -9.68 -14.94 -9.43
CA LEU A 122 -9.28 -16.07 -8.59
C LEU A 122 -9.84 -15.97 -7.16
N ALA A 123 -10.09 -14.74 -6.70
CA ALA A 123 -10.65 -14.48 -5.38
C ALA A 123 -12.12 -14.05 -5.45
N SER A 124 -12.89 -14.48 -4.44
CA SER A 124 -14.32 -14.15 -4.31
C SER A 124 -14.58 -12.77 -3.70
N GLY A 125 -13.57 -12.11 -3.13
CA GLY A 125 -13.68 -10.79 -2.52
C GLY A 125 -12.32 -10.17 -2.17
N PRO A 126 -12.31 -9.00 -1.52
CA PRO A 126 -11.11 -8.20 -1.29
C PRO A 126 -10.11 -8.82 -0.29
N SER A 127 -10.57 -9.67 0.64
CA SER A 127 -9.73 -10.31 1.66
C SER A 127 -9.86 -11.82 1.64
N ALA A 128 -8.75 -12.52 1.90
CA ALA A 128 -8.71 -13.96 2.15
C ALA A 128 -9.07 -14.32 3.59
N PHE A 129 -9.08 -13.35 4.51
CA PHE A 129 -9.31 -13.55 5.95
C PHE A 129 -10.73 -13.14 6.38
N ILE A 130 -11.35 -12.23 5.62
CA ILE A 130 -12.65 -11.65 5.94
C ILE A 130 -13.65 -12.05 4.85
N PRO A 131 -14.81 -12.63 5.21
CA PRO A 131 -15.85 -12.97 4.24
C PRO A 131 -16.30 -11.74 3.42
N ALA A 132 -16.40 -11.90 2.09
CA ALA A 132 -16.76 -10.80 1.18
C ALA A 132 -18.08 -10.10 1.55
N LYS A 133 -19.07 -10.86 2.05
CA LYS A 133 -20.37 -10.36 2.52
C LYS A 133 -20.28 -9.40 3.72
N GLU A 134 -19.18 -9.44 4.47
CA GLU A 134 -18.98 -8.53 5.61
C GLU A 134 -18.39 -7.19 5.20
N ILE A 135 -17.66 -7.16 4.08
CA ILE A 135 -17.01 -5.96 3.53
C ILE A 135 -17.94 -5.27 2.54
N LEU A 136 -18.55 -6.03 1.63
CA LEU A 136 -19.37 -5.50 0.53
C LEU A 136 -20.83 -5.25 0.96
N LYS A 137 -21.06 -4.76 2.17
CA LYS A 137 -22.42 -4.44 2.64
C LYS A 137 -22.95 -3.20 1.92
N GLU A 138 -24.17 -3.27 1.41
CA GLU A 138 -24.87 -2.10 0.89
C GLU A 138 -25.29 -1.20 2.06
N GLY A 139 -25.02 0.10 1.97
CA GLY A 139 -25.21 1.03 3.09
C GLY A 139 -24.71 2.44 2.77
N PRO A 140 -24.81 3.39 3.74
CA PRO A 140 -24.39 4.79 3.58
C PRO A 140 -22.90 4.93 3.23
N ASP A 141 -22.10 3.92 3.54
CA ASP A 141 -20.67 3.85 3.23
C ASP A 141 -20.39 3.66 1.72
N GLN A 142 -21.41 3.49 0.88
CA GLN A 142 -21.26 3.44 -0.58
C GLN A 142 -20.89 4.80 -1.18
N ASP A 143 -21.31 5.91 -0.58
CA ASP A 143 -21.07 7.24 -1.13
C ASP A 143 -19.57 7.56 -1.23
N ILE A 144 -18.79 7.21 -0.20
CA ILE A 144 -17.34 7.40 -0.21
C ILE A 144 -16.65 6.48 -1.24
N LEU A 145 -17.18 5.29 -1.49
CA LEU A 145 -16.67 4.39 -2.53
C LEU A 145 -16.97 4.92 -3.93
N ILE A 146 -18.17 5.46 -4.13
CA ILE A 146 -18.57 6.12 -5.38
C ILE A 146 -17.66 7.33 -5.63
N GLU A 147 -17.50 8.21 -4.65
CA GLU A 147 -16.61 9.38 -4.77
C GLU A 147 -15.15 8.98 -5.05
N SER A 148 -14.67 7.91 -4.42
CA SER A 148 -13.35 7.33 -4.71
C SER A 148 -13.25 6.83 -6.15
N PHE A 149 -14.28 6.14 -6.66
CA PHE A 149 -14.32 5.67 -8.05
C PHE A 149 -14.34 6.84 -9.03
N LEU A 150 -15.19 7.84 -8.81
CA LEU A 150 -15.31 9.01 -9.68
C LEU A 150 -14.01 9.84 -9.71
N SER A 151 -13.26 9.86 -8.61
CA SER A 151 -12.02 10.63 -8.51
C SER A 151 -10.79 9.88 -9.03
N MET A 152 -10.69 8.57 -8.82
CA MET A 152 -9.49 7.78 -9.12
C MET A 152 -9.67 6.75 -10.23
N GLY A 153 -10.89 6.54 -10.72
CA GLY A 153 -11.24 5.54 -11.75
C GLY A 153 -11.14 4.08 -11.30
N ARG A 154 -10.86 3.83 -10.02
CA ARG A 154 -10.83 2.50 -9.42
C ARG A 154 -11.15 2.56 -7.93
N VAL A 155 -11.73 1.48 -7.41
CA VAL A 155 -11.87 1.21 -5.98
C VAL A 155 -11.11 -0.09 -5.73
N ASP A 156 -9.94 0.04 -5.13
CA ASP A 156 -9.07 -1.11 -4.85
C ASP A 156 -9.49 -1.84 -3.55
N HIS A 157 -8.94 -3.03 -3.34
CA HIS A 157 -9.22 -3.83 -2.15
C HIS A 157 -8.78 -3.15 -0.84
N ILE A 158 -7.77 -2.26 -0.85
CA ILE A 158 -7.41 -1.44 0.32
C ILE A 158 -8.60 -0.56 0.71
N THR A 159 -9.10 0.21 -0.25
CA THR A 159 -10.24 1.11 -0.08
C THR A 159 -11.48 0.33 0.37
N MET A 160 -11.75 -0.82 -0.24
CA MET A 160 -12.88 -1.68 0.14
C MET A 160 -12.80 -2.17 1.58
N VAL A 161 -11.63 -2.56 2.09
CA VAL A 161 -11.52 -3.03 3.48
C VAL A 161 -11.54 -1.85 4.45
N MET A 162 -10.88 -0.74 4.12
CA MET A 162 -10.86 0.47 4.96
C MET A 162 -12.24 1.12 5.09
N VAL A 163 -13.18 0.86 4.17
CA VAL A 163 -14.56 1.37 4.25
C VAL A 163 -15.32 0.91 5.50
N LEU A 164 -14.86 -0.18 6.15
CA LEU A 164 -15.39 -0.59 7.46
C LEU A 164 -15.20 0.51 8.54
N HIS A 165 -14.32 1.49 8.27
CA HIS A 165 -14.08 2.68 9.08
C HIS A 165 -14.05 3.96 8.22
N PRO A 166 -15.21 4.47 7.76
CA PRO A 166 -15.29 5.58 6.78
C PRO A 166 -14.59 6.85 7.23
N ALA A 167 -14.65 7.18 8.53
CA ALA A 167 -13.96 8.34 9.10
C ALA A 167 -12.44 8.27 8.87
N TYR A 168 -11.84 7.08 9.03
CA TYR A 168 -10.43 6.86 8.75
C TYR A 168 -10.15 6.81 7.23
N LEU A 169 -11.01 6.15 6.45
CA LEU A 169 -10.86 6.09 4.99
C LEU A 169 -10.79 7.49 4.37
N SER A 170 -11.61 8.43 4.84
CA SER A 170 -11.62 9.81 4.34
C SER A 170 -10.28 10.53 4.53
N CYS A 171 -9.69 10.48 5.73
CA CYS A 171 -8.37 11.09 5.96
C CYS A 171 -7.24 10.33 5.26
N PHE A 172 -7.37 9.00 5.12
CA PHE A 172 -6.42 8.17 4.37
C PHE A 172 -6.36 8.57 2.90
N LEU A 173 -7.51 8.63 2.20
CA LEU A 173 -7.58 9.00 0.78
C LEU A 173 -7.06 10.42 0.53
N ARG A 174 -7.42 11.39 1.38
CA ARG A 174 -6.88 12.75 1.29
C ARG A 174 -5.37 12.80 1.41
N THR A 175 -4.81 12.06 2.38
CA THR A 175 -3.35 11.98 2.56
C THR A 175 -2.68 11.33 1.37
N GLN A 176 -3.24 10.24 0.84
CA GLN A 176 -2.69 9.53 -0.31
C GLN A 176 -2.70 10.39 -1.57
N HIS A 177 -3.79 11.12 -1.81
CA HIS A 177 -3.89 12.07 -2.91
C HIS A 177 -2.84 13.19 -2.80
N ALA A 178 -2.69 13.80 -1.62
CA ALA A 178 -1.66 14.81 -1.39
C ALA A 178 -0.24 14.28 -1.59
N LEU A 179 0.01 13.04 -1.14
CA LEU A 179 1.34 12.44 -1.19
C LEU A 179 1.76 12.07 -2.61
N LEU A 180 0.84 11.59 -3.44
CA LEU A 180 1.13 11.01 -4.76
C LEU A 180 0.75 11.90 -5.94
N GLU A 181 -0.36 12.64 -5.85
CA GLU A 181 -0.96 13.35 -7.00
C GLU A 181 -0.70 14.87 -6.98
N MET A 182 -0.71 15.50 -5.81
CA MET A 182 -0.50 16.95 -5.70
C MET A 182 0.93 17.39 -6.02
N ASP A 183 1.14 18.64 -6.40
CA ASP A 183 2.49 19.18 -6.62
C ASP A 183 3.35 19.08 -5.36
N GLY A 184 4.64 18.76 -5.54
CA GLY A 184 5.55 18.52 -4.44
C GLY A 184 7.00 18.37 -4.90
N PRO A 185 7.95 18.21 -3.97
CA PRO A 185 9.39 18.20 -4.28
C PRO A 185 9.83 17.14 -5.29
N LEU A 186 9.14 16.01 -5.35
CA LEU A 186 9.47 14.88 -6.22
C LEU A 186 8.52 14.76 -7.42
N PRO A 187 9.01 14.36 -8.62
CA PRO A 187 8.17 14.04 -9.76
C PRO A 187 7.23 12.86 -9.48
N ARG A 188 6.00 12.88 -10.01
CA ARG A 188 4.97 11.84 -9.78
C ARG A 188 5.47 10.41 -9.97
N HIS A 189 6.12 10.10 -11.09
CA HIS A 189 6.66 8.76 -11.34
C HIS A 189 7.74 8.36 -10.30
N TRP A 190 8.58 9.29 -9.82
CA TRP A 190 9.55 8.98 -8.76
C TRP A 190 8.86 8.58 -7.47
N ARG A 191 7.74 9.25 -7.12
CA ARG A 191 6.98 8.93 -5.92
C ARG A 191 6.44 7.51 -5.96
N HIS A 192 5.82 7.11 -7.07
CA HIS A 192 5.37 5.73 -7.25
C HIS A 192 6.53 4.72 -7.19
N TYR A 193 7.67 5.01 -7.83
CA TYR A 193 8.83 4.12 -7.79
C TYR A 193 9.43 3.98 -6.38
N ILE A 194 9.46 5.06 -5.59
CA ILE A 194 9.87 5.02 -4.17
C ILE A 194 8.94 4.09 -3.37
N VAL A 195 7.63 4.17 -3.59
CA VAL A 195 6.67 3.25 -2.95
C VAL A 195 6.90 1.81 -3.39
N VAL A 196 7.21 1.56 -4.67
CA VAL A 196 7.58 0.23 -5.18
C VAL A 196 8.80 -0.33 -4.44
N MET A 197 9.88 0.44 -4.31
CA MET A 197 11.09 0.03 -3.57
C MET A 197 10.80 -0.22 -2.09
N ALA A 198 9.94 0.60 -1.47
CA ALA A 198 9.57 0.44 -0.08
C ALA A 198 8.72 -0.82 0.16
N ALA A 199 7.71 -1.04 -0.66
CA ALA A 199 6.83 -2.19 -0.57
C ALA A 199 7.56 -3.52 -0.79
N ALA A 200 8.57 -3.51 -1.66
CA ALA A 200 9.42 -4.68 -1.92
C ALA A 200 10.19 -5.15 -0.67
N ARG A 201 10.47 -4.28 0.32
CA ARG A 201 11.10 -4.68 1.61
C ARG A 201 10.28 -5.68 2.41
N HIS A 202 8.96 -5.72 2.19
CA HIS A 202 8.00 -6.62 2.85
C HIS A 202 7.37 -7.62 1.86
N HIS A 203 8.00 -7.81 0.70
CA HIS A 203 7.53 -8.72 -0.34
C HIS A 203 6.07 -8.49 -0.75
N CYS A 204 5.60 -7.25 -0.65
CA CYS A 204 4.19 -6.93 -0.83
C CYS A 204 3.85 -6.75 -2.30
N SER A 205 3.63 -7.87 -3.00
CA SER A 205 3.31 -7.88 -4.45
C SER A 205 2.08 -7.07 -4.80
N TYR A 206 1.12 -6.96 -3.87
CA TYR A 206 -0.08 -6.13 -4.06
C TYR A 206 0.28 -4.66 -4.26
N THR A 207 0.99 -4.07 -3.28
CA THR A 207 1.41 -2.65 -3.34
C THR A 207 2.44 -2.42 -4.44
N VAL A 208 3.35 -3.36 -4.67
CA VAL A 208 4.31 -3.27 -5.79
C VAL A 208 3.56 -3.18 -7.13
N GLN A 209 2.57 -4.03 -7.40
CA GLN A 209 1.82 -3.99 -8.65
C GLN A 209 0.98 -2.71 -8.79
N GLN A 210 0.26 -2.29 -7.74
CA GLN A 210 -0.51 -1.04 -7.75
C GLN A 210 0.36 0.17 -8.13
N HIS A 211 1.49 0.34 -7.46
CA HIS A 211 2.37 1.48 -7.71
C HIS A 211 3.23 1.32 -8.97
N SER A 212 3.44 0.09 -9.47
CA SER A 212 4.04 -0.13 -10.80
C SER A 212 3.12 0.38 -11.91
N ALA A 213 1.81 0.13 -11.82
CA ALA A 213 0.85 0.68 -12.75
C ALA A 213 0.83 2.22 -12.71
N GLY A 214 0.71 2.80 -11.51
CA GLY A 214 0.75 4.27 -11.35
C GLY A 214 2.07 4.91 -11.80
N PHE A 215 3.20 4.21 -11.65
CA PHE A 215 4.50 4.64 -12.17
C PHE A 215 4.50 4.75 -13.70
N LEU A 216 3.99 3.72 -14.40
CA LEU A 216 3.90 3.71 -15.86
C LEU A 216 2.92 4.77 -16.37
N GLU A 217 1.75 4.91 -15.73
CA GLU A 217 0.78 5.95 -16.04
C GLU A 217 1.34 7.37 -15.86
N ALA A 218 2.26 7.55 -14.91
CA ALA A 218 2.97 8.81 -14.70
C ALA A 218 4.15 9.04 -15.67
N GLY A 219 4.33 8.18 -16.69
CA GLY A 219 5.39 8.29 -17.69
C GLY A 219 6.74 7.72 -17.25
N GLY A 220 6.74 6.85 -16.24
CA GLY A 220 7.94 6.15 -15.79
C GLY A 220 8.46 5.12 -16.81
N GLU A 221 9.77 4.94 -16.85
CA GLU A 221 10.41 3.97 -17.75
C GLU A 221 10.27 2.54 -17.24
N GLU A 222 9.62 1.66 -18.01
CA GLU A 222 9.35 0.27 -17.65
C GLU A 222 10.60 -0.53 -17.23
N SER A 223 11.77 -0.20 -17.79
CA SER A 223 13.05 -0.83 -17.47
C SER A 223 13.39 -0.75 -15.97
N TRP A 224 12.97 0.31 -15.26
CA TRP A 224 13.22 0.48 -13.83
C TRP A 224 12.55 -0.61 -12.98
N LEU A 225 11.42 -1.14 -13.45
CA LEU A 225 10.66 -2.20 -12.76
C LEU A 225 11.32 -3.58 -12.91
N SER A 226 12.26 -3.74 -13.86
CA SER A 226 12.98 -5.00 -14.08
C SER A 226 14.09 -5.27 -13.05
N GLY A 227 14.47 -4.26 -12.28
CA GLY A 227 15.43 -4.35 -11.19
C GLY A 227 16.06 -3.01 -10.85
N LEU A 228 16.48 -2.87 -9.60
CA LEU A 228 16.98 -1.61 -9.03
C LEU A 228 18.15 -1.02 -9.82
N GLN A 229 18.99 -1.84 -10.44
CA GLN A 229 20.15 -1.40 -11.23
C GLN A 229 19.78 -0.49 -12.41
N HIS A 230 18.53 -0.55 -12.88
CA HIS A 230 18.04 0.29 -13.98
C HIS A 230 17.53 1.66 -13.52
N ALA A 231 17.21 1.82 -12.22
CA ALA A 231 16.75 3.09 -11.68
C ALA A 231 17.88 4.13 -11.56
N PRO A 232 17.61 5.44 -11.57
CA PRO A 232 18.62 6.47 -11.38
C PRO A 232 19.43 6.28 -10.09
N THR A 233 20.72 6.62 -10.12
CA THR A 233 21.61 6.58 -8.94
C THR A 233 21.00 7.30 -7.74
N LYS A 234 20.24 8.37 -7.98
CA LYS A 234 19.59 9.17 -6.93
C LYS A 234 18.55 8.38 -6.17
N LEU A 235 17.73 7.59 -6.85
CA LEU A 235 16.76 6.70 -6.20
C LEU A 235 17.44 5.53 -5.50
N ARG A 236 18.51 4.98 -6.10
CA ARG A 236 19.28 3.90 -5.47
C ARG A 236 19.97 4.33 -4.16
N SER A 237 20.38 5.59 -4.04
CA SER A 237 21.00 6.07 -2.80
C SER A 237 20.08 5.99 -1.59
N LEU A 238 18.75 5.87 -1.77
CA LEU A 238 17.78 5.71 -0.69
C LEU A 238 17.78 4.31 -0.05
N GLN A 239 18.42 3.29 -0.63
CA GLN A 239 18.29 1.89 -0.19
C GLN A 239 18.67 1.68 1.28
N THR A 240 19.75 2.32 1.74
CA THR A 240 20.16 2.25 3.15
C THR A 240 19.07 2.81 4.07
N LEU A 241 18.49 3.97 3.74
CA LEU A 241 17.43 4.53 4.56
C LEU A 241 16.14 3.71 4.47
N ASN A 242 15.79 3.20 3.28
CA ASN A 242 14.64 2.34 3.03
C ASN A 242 14.66 1.08 3.91
N LYS A 243 15.78 0.32 3.91
CA LYS A 243 15.89 -0.90 4.72
C LYS A 243 15.86 -0.62 6.22
N LEU A 244 16.44 0.49 6.67
CA LEU A 244 16.42 0.89 8.07
C LEU A 244 15.01 1.31 8.51
N LEU A 245 14.31 2.15 7.73
CA LEU A 245 12.94 2.56 8.01
C LEU A 245 11.99 1.36 8.09
N ALA A 246 12.12 0.41 7.17
CA ALA A 246 11.26 -0.77 7.11
C ALA A 246 11.39 -1.67 8.36
N HIS A 247 12.62 -1.84 8.86
CA HIS A 247 12.95 -2.97 9.73
C HIS A 247 13.55 -2.58 11.07
N ARG A 248 14.43 -1.56 11.11
CA ARG A 248 15.18 -1.17 12.30
C ARG A 248 15.37 0.36 12.35
N PRO A 249 14.29 1.15 12.46
CA PRO A 249 14.36 2.61 12.31
C PRO A 249 15.20 3.28 13.41
N TRP A 250 15.35 2.65 14.57
CA TRP A 250 16.20 3.13 15.67
C TRP A 250 17.70 3.20 15.34
N LEU A 251 18.14 2.50 14.30
CA LEU A 251 19.53 2.57 13.81
C LEU A 251 19.79 3.80 12.92
N ILE A 252 18.76 4.59 12.59
CA ILE A 252 18.94 5.77 11.76
C ILE A 252 19.65 6.86 12.57
N THR A 253 20.77 7.37 12.03
CA THR A 253 21.58 8.42 12.64
C THR A 253 21.71 9.62 11.70
N GLN A 254 22.22 10.74 12.22
CA GLN A 254 22.51 11.93 11.40
C GLN A 254 23.48 11.65 10.24
N LYS A 255 24.34 10.61 10.34
CA LYS A 255 25.28 10.24 9.26
C LYS A 255 24.54 9.76 8.02
N HIS A 256 23.51 8.92 8.19
CA HIS A 256 22.68 8.46 7.07
C HIS A 256 21.98 9.63 6.37
N VAL A 257 21.57 10.66 7.12
CA VAL A 257 21.01 11.89 6.54
C VAL A 257 22.10 12.68 5.80
N GLN A 258 23.25 12.88 6.44
CA GLN A 258 24.39 13.61 5.89
C GLN A 258 24.86 13.02 4.55
N GLU A 259 24.95 11.70 4.42
CA GLU A 259 25.34 11.01 3.19
C GLU A 259 24.44 11.36 2.00
N LEU A 260 23.17 11.68 2.24
CA LEU A 260 22.20 12.00 1.19
C LEU A 260 22.15 13.49 0.84
N VAL A 261 22.36 14.39 1.81
CA VAL A 261 22.09 15.83 1.65
C VAL A 261 23.32 16.74 1.71
N CYS A 262 24.49 16.20 2.08
CA CYS A 262 25.69 17.00 2.26
C CYS A 262 26.14 17.71 0.96
N PRO A 263 26.75 18.90 1.06
CA PRO A 263 27.39 19.54 -0.09
C PRO A 263 28.52 18.64 -0.62
N GLY A 264 28.41 18.20 -1.88
CA GLY A 264 29.37 17.27 -2.50
C GLY A 264 28.87 15.83 -2.63
N ALA A 265 27.71 15.49 -2.06
CA ALA A 265 27.03 14.24 -2.41
C ALA A 265 26.71 14.21 -3.92
N ASP A 266 27.01 13.10 -4.58
CA ASP A 266 26.63 12.85 -5.97
C ASP A 266 25.97 11.46 -6.05
N PRO A 267 24.64 11.38 -6.24
CA PRO A 267 23.68 12.46 -6.40
C PRO A 267 23.18 13.06 -5.08
N ARG A 268 22.92 14.36 -5.06
CA ARG A 268 22.45 15.09 -3.86
C ARG A 268 20.93 15.16 -3.75
N TRP A 269 20.43 14.91 -2.55
CA TRP A 269 19.05 15.19 -2.14
C TRP A 269 18.94 16.53 -1.43
N SER A 270 17.92 17.32 -1.75
CA SER A 270 17.50 18.42 -0.88
C SER A 270 16.76 17.87 0.34
N LEU A 271 16.67 18.65 1.43
CA LEU A 271 15.89 18.25 2.61
C LEU A 271 14.39 18.08 2.28
N ALA A 272 13.85 18.89 1.36
CA ALA A 272 12.46 18.80 0.89
C ALA A 272 12.19 17.51 0.09
N GLU A 273 13.11 17.15 -0.83
CA GLU A 273 13.02 15.87 -1.55
C GLU A 273 13.18 14.68 -0.58
N LEU A 274 14.12 14.76 0.36
CA LEU A 274 14.38 13.68 1.30
C LEU A 274 13.18 13.46 2.23
N ILE A 275 12.59 14.51 2.78
CA ILE A 275 11.42 14.36 3.66
C ILE A 275 10.24 13.74 2.91
N HIS A 276 10.04 14.11 1.64
CA HIS A 276 8.98 13.54 0.81
C HIS A 276 9.23 12.05 0.56
N ALA A 277 10.46 11.67 0.19
CA ALA A 277 10.85 10.27 0.03
C ALA A 277 10.69 9.47 1.33
N VAL A 278 11.07 10.04 2.47
CA VAL A 278 10.94 9.41 3.80
C VAL A 278 9.47 9.16 4.15
N VAL A 279 8.58 10.14 3.96
CA VAL A 279 7.14 9.97 4.20
C VAL A 279 6.56 8.91 3.27
N LEU A 280 6.93 8.91 1.98
CA LEU A 280 6.54 7.87 1.02
C LEU A 280 6.96 6.47 1.44
N MET A 281 8.24 6.29 1.83
CA MET A 281 8.76 4.98 2.26
C MET A 281 8.06 4.50 3.54
N ALA A 282 7.97 5.34 4.57
CA ALA A 282 7.33 4.98 5.82
C ALA A 282 5.83 4.67 5.64
N HIS A 283 5.12 5.46 4.83
CA HIS A 283 3.73 5.20 4.45
C HIS A 283 3.56 3.88 3.72
N ALA A 284 4.43 3.57 2.75
CA ALA A 284 4.38 2.32 2.03
C ALA A 284 4.66 1.11 2.95
N HIS A 285 5.64 1.20 3.85
CA HIS A 285 5.94 0.14 4.81
C HIS A 285 4.74 -0.17 5.71
N SER A 286 4.11 0.87 6.26
CA SER A 286 2.93 0.71 7.11
C SER A 286 1.74 0.19 6.31
N LEU A 287 1.52 0.66 5.09
CA LEU A 287 0.47 0.14 4.22
C LEU A 287 0.67 -1.35 3.90
N CYS A 288 1.91 -1.81 3.72
CA CYS A 288 2.20 -3.24 3.58
C CYS A 288 1.81 -4.05 4.82
N SER A 289 1.95 -3.48 6.03
CA SER A 289 1.42 -4.11 7.25
C SER A 289 -0.08 -4.31 7.15
N PHE A 290 -0.83 -3.28 6.72
CA PHE A 290 -2.29 -3.37 6.55
C PHE A 290 -2.69 -4.40 5.48
N VAL A 291 -2.04 -4.38 4.31
CA VAL A 291 -2.30 -5.32 3.21
C VAL A 291 -2.16 -6.78 3.68
N TRP A 292 -1.07 -7.09 4.39
CA TRP A 292 -0.84 -8.43 4.91
C TRP A 292 -1.72 -8.76 6.12
N GLY A 293 -1.92 -7.80 7.02
CA GLY A 293 -2.72 -7.93 8.23
C GLY A 293 -4.19 -8.24 7.97
N CYS A 294 -4.76 -7.62 6.93
CA CYS A 294 -6.11 -7.88 6.44
C CYS A 294 -6.16 -8.99 5.39
N GLY A 295 -5.02 -9.57 4.99
CA GLY A 295 -4.94 -10.67 4.04
C GLY A 295 -5.55 -10.32 2.68
N LEU A 296 -5.23 -9.15 2.13
CA LEU A 296 -5.82 -8.70 0.88
C LEU A 296 -5.49 -9.65 -0.28
N ASN A 297 -6.50 -9.95 -1.09
CA ASN A 297 -6.32 -10.69 -2.32
C ASN A 297 -5.72 -9.77 -3.40
N PRO A 298 -4.96 -10.30 -4.37
CA PRO A 298 -4.58 -9.55 -5.56
C PRO A 298 -5.83 -8.98 -6.26
N GLU A 299 -5.68 -7.80 -6.86
CA GLU A 299 -6.74 -7.20 -7.66
C GLU A 299 -7.11 -8.09 -8.86
N PRO A 300 -8.36 -8.06 -9.36
CA PRO A 300 -8.77 -8.87 -10.50
C PRO A 300 -8.00 -8.60 -11.80
N ASP A 301 -7.30 -7.46 -11.90
CA ASP A 301 -6.45 -7.06 -13.01
C ASP A 301 -4.94 -7.20 -12.71
N HIS A 302 -4.58 -7.73 -11.53
CA HIS A 302 -3.20 -8.04 -11.16
C HIS A 302 -2.78 -9.46 -11.53
N ILE A 303 -1.47 -9.65 -11.71
CA ILE A 303 -0.87 -10.97 -11.80
C ILE A 303 -1.17 -11.75 -10.51
N GLY A 304 -1.73 -12.95 -10.66
CA GLY A 304 -2.20 -13.78 -9.55
C GLY A 304 -3.61 -13.46 -9.05
N GLY A 305 -4.29 -12.48 -9.64
CA GLY A 305 -5.69 -12.13 -9.35
C GLY A 305 -6.71 -12.68 -10.35
N TYR A 306 -6.26 -13.13 -11.52
CA TYR A 306 -7.11 -13.69 -12.58
C TYR A 306 -6.55 -14.98 -13.19
N THR A 307 -7.41 -15.72 -13.89
CA THR A 307 -7.05 -16.82 -14.77
C THR A 307 -7.95 -16.87 -16.00
N PHE A 308 -7.39 -17.23 -17.14
CA PHE A 308 -8.14 -17.54 -18.36
C PHE A 308 -8.57 -19.02 -18.40
N GLN A 309 -7.92 -19.88 -17.62
CA GLN A 309 -8.13 -21.33 -17.64
C GLN A 309 -9.53 -21.72 -17.17
N LEU A 310 -10.17 -22.66 -17.87
CA LEU A 310 -11.45 -23.29 -17.49
C LEU A 310 -11.39 -23.87 -16.07
N PRO A 311 -12.51 -23.81 -15.31
CA PRO A 311 -12.52 -24.37 -13.97
C PRO A 311 -12.30 -25.88 -14.08
N SER A 312 -11.16 -26.36 -13.58
CA SER A 312 -10.87 -27.79 -13.56
C SER A 312 -11.84 -28.47 -12.58
N PRO A 313 -12.49 -29.59 -12.94
CA PRO A 313 -13.40 -30.31 -12.04
C PRO A 313 -12.75 -30.83 -10.74
N ILE A 314 -11.42 -30.76 -10.63
CA ILE A 314 -10.61 -31.47 -9.62
C ILE A 314 -10.14 -30.55 -8.48
N HIS A 315 -10.27 -29.22 -8.60
CA HIS A 315 -9.96 -28.31 -7.50
C HIS A 315 -11.00 -27.20 -7.41
N PRO A 316 -11.91 -27.23 -6.41
CA PRO A 316 -12.58 -26.01 -5.99
C PRO A 316 -11.50 -24.99 -5.59
N PRO A 317 -11.73 -23.67 -5.77
CA PRO A 317 -10.86 -22.68 -5.16
C PRO A 317 -10.78 -23.01 -3.67
N HIS A 318 -9.56 -23.16 -3.16
CA HIS A 318 -9.31 -23.37 -1.74
C HIS A 318 -9.76 -22.12 -0.99
N SER A 319 -11.06 -22.04 -0.69
CA SER A 319 -11.51 -21.34 0.50
C SER A 319 -10.78 -22.02 1.66
N PRO A 320 -10.02 -21.29 2.50
CA PRO A 320 -9.61 -21.86 3.77
C PRO A 320 -10.91 -22.33 4.45
N GLN A 321 -11.03 -23.64 4.66
CA GLN A 321 -12.17 -24.21 5.36
C GLN A 321 -12.26 -23.49 6.70
N CYS A 322 -13.30 -22.67 6.87
CA CYS A 322 -13.79 -22.35 8.20
C CYS A 322 -14.03 -23.69 8.89
N PRO A 323 -13.61 -23.88 10.15
CA PRO A 323 -14.05 -25.03 10.90
C PRO A 323 -15.57 -25.10 10.80
N ALA A 324 -16.08 -26.29 10.48
CA ALA A 324 -17.50 -26.55 10.54
C ALA A 324 -18.00 -26.12 11.92
N HIS A 325 -19.19 -25.51 11.95
CA HIS A 325 -19.88 -25.07 13.16
C HIS A 325 -20.22 -26.32 14.00
N GLU A 326 -19.28 -26.83 14.78
CA GLU A 326 -19.53 -27.85 15.79
C GLU A 326 -20.10 -27.15 17.03
N ASP A 327 -21.36 -27.45 17.33
CA ASP A 327 -22.12 -27.12 18.54
C ASP A 327 -21.90 -25.72 19.15
N GLY A 328 -22.40 -24.69 18.45
CA GLY A 328 -22.20 -23.28 18.78
C GLY A 328 -22.83 -22.76 20.08
N ARG A 329 -23.46 -23.59 20.93
CA ARG A 329 -23.99 -23.10 22.22
C ARG A 329 -22.93 -23.00 23.32
N GLN A 330 -21.93 -23.87 23.33
CA GLN A 330 -20.90 -23.88 24.36
C GLN A 330 -19.80 -22.84 24.07
N GLU A 331 -19.39 -22.67 22.81
CA GLU A 331 -18.38 -21.67 22.38
C GLU A 331 -18.88 -20.22 22.51
N ILE A 332 -20.18 -19.95 22.34
CA ILE A 332 -20.75 -18.61 22.50
C ILE A 332 -20.74 -18.16 23.97
N VAL A 333 -21.00 -19.09 24.91
CA VAL A 333 -21.01 -18.78 26.35
C VAL A 333 -19.59 -18.58 26.87
N ASP A 334 -18.63 -19.40 26.44
CA ASP A 334 -17.21 -19.28 26.81
C ASP A 334 -16.60 -17.99 26.25
N GLY A 335 -16.94 -17.64 25.00
CA GLY A 335 -16.48 -16.41 24.36
C GLY A 335 -17.05 -15.11 24.92
N ALA A 336 -18.29 -15.14 25.43
CA ALA A 336 -18.86 -14.01 26.16
C ALA A 336 -18.11 -13.74 27.45
N MET A 337 -17.74 -14.81 28.18
CA MET A 337 -16.96 -14.70 29.40
C MET A 337 -15.56 -14.08 29.15
N GLU A 338 -14.87 -14.47 28.08
CA GLU A 338 -13.54 -13.89 27.76
C GLU A 338 -13.59 -12.38 27.50
N VAL A 339 -14.60 -11.91 26.76
CA VAL A 339 -14.80 -10.49 26.46
C VAL A 339 -15.18 -9.71 27.72
N GLU A 340 -16.09 -10.26 28.54
CA GLU A 340 -16.50 -9.64 29.80
C GLU A 340 -15.33 -9.51 30.79
N VAL A 341 -14.46 -10.52 30.87
CA VAL A 341 -13.23 -10.46 31.70
C VAL A 341 -12.29 -9.36 31.21
N LEU A 342 -12.12 -9.17 29.89
CA LEU A 342 -11.33 -8.07 29.35
C LEU A 342 -11.95 -6.71 29.71
N MET A 343 -13.27 -6.57 29.59
CA MET A 343 -13.99 -5.36 29.98
C MET A 343 -13.81 -5.04 31.46
N GLN A 344 -13.90 -6.06 32.32
CA GLN A 344 -13.68 -5.90 33.76
C GLN A 344 -12.25 -5.39 34.04
N ARG A 345 -11.23 -5.99 33.42
CA ARG A 345 -9.83 -5.54 33.56
C ARG A 345 -9.63 -4.09 33.09
N MET A 346 -10.33 -3.66 32.05
CA MET A 346 -10.28 -2.28 31.58
C MET A 346 -10.86 -1.30 32.61
N VAL A 347 -11.99 -1.65 33.22
CA VAL A 347 -12.60 -0.84 34.29
C VAL A 347 -11.70 -0.80 35.52
N GLU A 348 -11.12 -1.93 35.92
CA GLU A 348 -10.18 -2.01 37.05
C GLU A 348 -8.97 -1.08 36.84
N LEU A 349 -8.36 -1.08 35.64
CA LEU A 349 -7.25 -0.20 35.30
C LEU A 349 -7.65 1.28 35.23
N GLN A 350 -8.90 1.61 34.89
CA GLN A 350 -9.39 2.99 34.89
C GLN A 350 -9.63 3.52 36.32
N LEU A 351 -9.95 2.63 37.26
CA LEU A 351 -10.20 2.97 38.66
C LEU A 351 -8.92 2.92 39.52
N GLN A 352 -7.90 2.18 39.08
CA GLN A 352 -6.61 2.11 39.76
C GLN A 352 -5.77 3.36 39.47
N GLU A 353 -5.78 4.31 40.39
CA GLU A 353 -4.70 5.31 40.55
C GLU A 353 -3.52 4.70 41.31
N GLU A 354 -2.96 3.57 40.86
CA GLU A 354 -1.74 3.04 41.47
C GLU A 354 -0.56 3.98 41.12
N GLU A 355 -0.03 4.69 42.12
CA GLU A 355 1.22 5.44 42.03
C GLU A 355 2.40 4.47 41.88
N CYS A 356 2.65 4.01 40.65
CA CYS A 356 3.85 3.26 40.33
C CYS A 356 5.05 4.22 40.27
N THR A 357 6.16 3.85 40.91
CA THR A 357 7.35 4.70 40.89
C THR A 357 7.95 4.76 39.47
N GLN A 358 8.63 5.85 39.13
CA GLN A 358 9.29 5.97 37.81
C GLN A 358 10.27 4.81 37.53
N GLU A 359 10.97 4.30 38.54
CA GLU A 359 11.89 3.16 38.38
C GLU A 359 11.16 1.84 38.06
N GLU A 360 10.02 1.60 38.68
CA GLU A 360 9.18 0.44 38.37
C GLU A 360 8.59 0.53 36.97
N MET A 361 8.14 1.71 36.54
CA MET A 361 7.61 1.96 35.20
C MET A 361 8.66 1.66 34.11
N VAL A 362 9.91 2.08 34.34
CA VAL A 362 11.05 1.73 33.48
C VAL A 362 11.26 0.22 33.46
N THR A 363 11.22 -0.43 34.63
CA THR A 363 11.42 -1.88 34.73
C THR A 363 10.32 -2.66 33.98
N ARG A 364 9.06 -2.22 34.07
CA ARG A 364 7.93 -2.81 33.35
C ARG A 364 8.08 -2.65 31.83
N PHE A 365 8.51 -1.47 31.36
CA PHE A 365 8.84 -1.24 29.96
C PHE A 365 9.95 -2.19 29.47
N GLU A 366 11.05 -2.29 30.22
CA GLU A 366 12.19 -3.15 29.88
C GLU A 366 11.79 -4.64 29.80
N ARG A 367 10.92 -5.08 30.70
CA ARG A 367 10.36 -6.44 30.69
C ARG A 367 9.49 -6.68 29.45
N GLU A 368 8.58 -5.75 29.16
CA GLU A 368 7.67 -5.84 28.01
C GLU A 368 8.44 -5.89 26.69
N ARG A 369 9.42 -4.99 26.55
CA ARG A 369 10.27 -4.91 25.36
C ARG A 369 11.14 -6.15 25.14
N SER A 370 11.60 -6.78 26.22
CA SER A 370 12.46 -7.98 26.17
C SER A 370 11.66 -9.27 25.94
N GLU A 371 10.33 -9.19 25.82
CA GLU A 371 9.49 -10.34 25.54
C GLU A 371 9.64 -10.82 24.08
N SER A 372 10.46 -11.85 23.91
CA SER A 372 10.56 -12.57 22.64
C SER A 372 9.30 -13.41 22.38
N ILE A 373 8.40 -12.86 21.56
CA ILE A 373 7.26 -13.58 20.99
C ILE A 373 7.64 -14.17 19.62
N PRO A 374 7.58 -15.51 19.44
CA PRO A 374 7.88 -16.13 18.14
C PRO A 374 6.82 -15.78 17.10
N THR A 375 7.24 -15.22 15.96
CA THR A 375 6.37 -14.91 14.81
C THR A 375 6.57 -15.87 13.63
N ALA A 376 7.62 -16.69 13.65
CA ALA A 376 8.11 -17.43 12.50
C ALA A 376 7.09 -18.43 11.92
N VAL A 377 6.51 -18.05 10.78
CA VAL A 377 5.87 -18.98 9.84
C VAL A 377 6.65 -18.89 8.53
N VAL A 378 7.21 -20.02 8.08
CA VAL A 378 7.88 -20.10 6.78
C VAL A 378 6.83 -19.93 5.70
N ARG A 379 6.96 -18.90 4.88
CA ARG A 379 6.16 -18.69 3.67
C ARG A 379 6.98 -19.04 2.43
N GLY A 380 6.30 -19.36 1.33
CA GLY A 380 6.95 -19.61 0.04
C GLY A 380 7.80 -18.42 -0.42
N ALA A 381 8.79 -18.69 -1.28
CA ALA A 381 9.66 -17.66 -1.82
C ALA A 381 8.84 -16.56 -2.51
N PRO A 382 9.15 -15.27 -2.26
CA PRO A 382 8.48 -14.17 -2.95
C PRO A 382 8.82 -14.19 -4.45
N PRO A 383 8.02 -13.55 -5.31
CA PRO A 383 8.34 -13.48 -6.75
C PRO A 383 9.70 -12.82 -6.99
N ASP A 384 10.52 -13.43 -7.87
CA ASP A 384 11.87 -12.95 -8.21
C ASP A 384 11.94 -11.49 -8.65
N LEU A 385 10.86 -10.97 -9.24
CA LEU A 385 10.76 -9.57 -9.65
C LEU A 385 10.77 -8.62 -8.43
N VAL A 386 10.09 -8.98 -7.35
CA VAL A 386 10.02 -8.16 -6.12
C VAL A 386 11.38 -8.09 -5.44
N LEU A 387 12.10 -9.21 -5.43
CA LEU A 387 13.44 -9.32 -4.85
C LEU A 387 14.48 -8.47 -5.58
N ARG A 388 14.35 -8.29 -6.89
CA ARG A 388 15.26 -7.48 -7.72
C ARG A 388 15.13 -5.97 -7.48
N LEU A 389 14.13 -5.51 -6.73
CA LEU A 389 13.86 -4.09 -6.50
C LEU A 389 14.53 -3.54 -5.21
N VAL A 390 15.24 -4.39 -4.45
CA VAL A 390 15.86 -4.03 -3.16
C VAL A 390 17.24 -4.65 -2.99
N GLU A 391 18.12 -3.96 -2.26
CA GLU A 391 19.41 -4.51 -1.79
C GLU A 391 19.26 -5.18 -0.41
N ASP A 392 20.19 -6.04 -0.01
CA ASP A 392 20.19 -6.72 1.31
C ASP A 392 18.81 -7.31 1.67
N GLN A 393 18.38 -8.29 0.86
CA GLN A 393 17.08 -8.93 1.01
C GLN A 393 16.91 -9.56 2.40
N GLU A 394 17.99 -10.10 2.98
CA GLU A 394 17.99 -10.75 4.30
C GLU A 394 17.90 -9.77 5.48
N PHE A 395 18.02 -8.46 5.25
CA PHE A 395 17.89 -7.46 6.33
C PHE A 395 16.42 -7.36 6.75
N ARG A 396 16.11 -7.91 7.93
CA ARG A 396 14.77 -7.92 8.53
C ARG A 396 14.76 -7.19 9.86
N TYR A 397 13.56 -7.05 10.43
CA TYR A 397 13.40 -6.65 11.81
C TYR A 397 14.13 -7.66 12.71
N GLU A 398 14.78 -7.12 13.72
CA GLU A 398 15.32 -7.86 14.86
C GLU A 398 14.74 -7.18 16.10
N ASP A 399 14.47 -7.96 17.16
CA ASP A 399 13.91 -7.41 18.39
C ASP A 399 14.77 -6.26 18.90
N PHE A 400 14.15 -5.12 19.23
CA PHE A 400 14.86 -3.94 19.69
C PHE A 400 15.80 -4.27 20.86
N ALA A 401 15.37 -5.13 21.79
CA ALA A 401 16.22 -5.65 22.86
C ALA A 401 16.37 -7.18 22.74
N PRO A 402 17.31 -7.68 21.92
CA PRO A 402 17.55 -9.11 21.79
C PRO A 402 18.06 -9.67 23.12
N ARG A 403 17.64 -10.89 23.48
CA ARG A 403 18.13 -11.53 24.71
C ARG A 403 19.62 -11.81 24.63
N GLY A 404 20.37 -11.30 25.60
CA GLY A 404 21.81 -11.58 25.74
C GLY A 404 22.73 -10.64 24.96
N GLU A 405 22.18 -9.60 24.31
CA GLU A 405 22.96 -8.58 23.59
C GLU A 405 22.81 -7.21 24.25
N GLN A 406 23.74 -6.28 23.96
CA GLN A 406 23.57 -4.88 24.36
C GLN A 406 22.41 -4.27 23.58
N SER A 407 21.35 -3.87 24.28
CA SER A 407 20.21 -3.21 23.65
C SER A 407 20.58 -1.80 23.17
N PRO A 408 20.04 -1.33 22.04
CA PRO A 408 20.11 0.07 21.64
C PRO A 408 19.47 0.98 22.69
N ASN A 409 19.86 2.24 22.69
CA ASN A 409 19.30 3.23 23.62
C ASN A 409 17.80 3.45 23.35
N THR A 410 16.98 3.22 24.36
CA THR A 410 15.55 3.55 24.37
C THR A 410 15.34 5.03 24.02
N MET A 411 14.41 5.31 23.10
CA MET A 411 13.96 6.68 22.85
C MET A 411 12.81 7.02 23.81
N ARG A 412 12.99 8.02 24.67
CA ARG A 412 11.86 8.57 25.44
C ARG A 412 11.02 9.44 24.50
N ALA A 413 9.71 9.26 24.55
CA ALA A 413 8.77 10.05 23.74
C ALA A 413 8.90 11.55 24.05
N GLN A 414 9.23 11.91 25.30
CA GLN A 414 9.47 13.28 25.75
C GLN A 414 10.72 13.92 25.13
N ASP A 415 11.72 13.12 24.75
CA ASP A 415 12.95 13.64 24.15
C ASP A 415 12.72 14.03 22.67
N TYR A 416 11.80 13.35 21.99
CA TYR A 416 11.40 13.66 20.61
C TYR A 416 10.00 13.09 20.27
N SER A 417 8.96 13.89 20.48
CA SER A 417 7.55 13.56 20.19
C SER A 417 7.10 14.04 18.81
N TRP A 418 5.97 13.49 18.32
CA TRP A 418 5.32 14.00 17.11
C TRP A 418 4.80 15.42 17.33
N GLU A 419 4.11 15.65 18.44
CA GLU A 419 3.43 16.90 18.78
C GLU A 419 4.42 18.08 18.92
N ASP A 420 5.53 17.89 19.63
CA ASP A 420 6.47 18.97 19.91
C ASP A 420 7.50 19.17 18.78
N HIS A 421 7.84 18.11 18.04
CA HIS A 421 8.97 18.12 17.09
C HIS A 421 8.61 17.64 15.69
N GLY A 422 8.06 16.42 15.58
CA GLY A 422 7.83 15.76 14.30
C GLY A 422 6.93 16.56 13.35
N PHE A 423 5.79 17.01 13.86
CA PHE A 423 4.79 17.79 13.13
C PHE A 423 5.39 19.06 12.51
N SER A 424 6.08 19.85 13.33
CA SER A 424 6.64 21.14 12.91
C SER A 424 7.75 20.96 11.88
N LEU A 425 8.60 19.93 12.04
CA LEU A 425 9.65 19.61 11.07
C LEU A 425 9.07 19.21 9.71
N VAL A 426 8.07 18.32 9.69
CA VAL A 426 7.43 17.88 8.45
C VAL A 426 6.80 19.08 7.75
N ASN A 427 5.97 19.87 8.44
CA ASN A 427 5.32 21.04 7.83
C ASN A 427 6.30 22.10 7.32
N ARG A 428 7.48 22.22 7.95
CA ARG A 428 8.53 23.14 7.49
C ARG A 428 9.17 22.67 6.18
N LEU A 429 9.38 21.37 6.00
CA LEU A 429 10.12 20.81 4.86
C LEU A 429 9.20 20.30 3.73
N LEU A 430 7.97 19.94 4.06
CA LEU A 430 6.91 19.48 3.17
C LEU A 430 5.57 20.04 3.68
N PRO A 431 5.21 21.26 3.24
CA PRO A 431 4.00 21.96 3.69
C PRO A 431 2.73 21.10 3.58
N ASP A 432 1.78 21.34 4.48
CA ASP A 432 0.47 20.68 4.62
C ASP A 432 0.52 19.17 4.97
N MET A 433 1.60 18.47 4.66
CA MET A 433 1.74 17.05 4.93
C MET A 433 1.77 16.72 6.43
N GLY A 434 2.36 17.60 7.25
CA GLY A 434 2.32 17.43 8.71
C GLY A 434 0.90 17.50 9.25
N GLN A 435 0.04 18.36 8.70
CA GLN A 435 -1.38 18.43 9.07
C GLN A 435 -2.16 17.17 8.67
N LEU A 436 -1.93 16.65 7.46
CA LEU A 436 -2.60 15.44 6.97
C LEU A 436 -2.18 14.19 7.78
N LEU A 437 -0.89 14.06 8.09
CA LEU A 437 -0.38 12.98 8.94
C LEU A 437 -0.92 13.09 10.38
N ASP A 438 -0.95 14.30 10.93
CA ASP A 438 -1.50 14.54 12.27
C ASP A 438 -2.99 14.17 12.35
N GLU A 439 -3.78 14.60 11.37
CA GLU A 439 -5.19 14.25 11.28
C GLU A 439 -5.38 12.72 11.24
N LYS A 440 -4.57 12.00 10.46
CA LYS A 440 -4.64 10.53 10.44
C LYS A 440 -4.34 9.90 11.81
N PHE A 441 -3.28 10.35 12.48
CA PHE A 441 -2.93 9.85 13.81
C PHE A 441 -4.03 10.14 14.82
N GLN A 442 -4.61 11.34 14.79
CA GLN A 442 -5.71 11.73 15.67
C GLN A 442 -6.99 10.95 15.38
N VAL A 443 -7.36 10.78 14.11
CA VAL A 443 -8.57 10.03 13.73
C VAL A 443 -8.47 8.60 14.21
N VAL A 444 -7.36 7.89 13.98
CA VAL A 444 -7.24 6.49 14.44
C VAL A 444 -7.14 6.38 15.96
N SER A 445 -6.47 7.34 16.61
CA SER A 445 -6.34 7.38 18.08
C SER A 445 -7.66 7.67 18.77
N ASN A 446 -8.58 8.39 18.13
CA ASN A 446 -9.88 8.75 18.68
C ASN A 446 -11.02 7.85 18.17
N LEU A 447 -10.79 7.07 17.11
CA LEU A 447 -11.79 6.20 16.52
C LEU A 447 -12.32 5.21 17.58
N THR A 448 -13.61 5.28 17.82
CA THR A 448 -14.34 4.35 18.69
C THR A 448 -15.79 4.30 18.25
N TYR A 449 -16.40 3.13 18.35
CA TYR A 449 -17.84 2.93 18.18
C TYR A 449 -18.52 2.67 19.53
N ASN A 450 -17.79 2.92 20.63
CA ASN A 450 -18.16 2.60 22.00
C ASN A 450 -18.72 1.18 22.12
N ARG A 451 -18.02 0.24 21.49
CA ARG A 451 -18.47 -1.14 21.35
C ARG A 451 -17.27 -2.08 21.45
N MET A 452 -17.51 -3.23 22.07
CA MET A 452 -16.54 -4.33 22.18
C MET A 452 -17.25 -5.66 21.93
N ALA A 453 -16.94 -6.30 20.80
CA ALA A 453 -17.66 -7.47 20.31
C ALA A 453 -19.18 -7.21 20.32
N MET A 454 -19.97 -8.01 21.03
CA MET A 454 -21.42 -7.87 21.17
C MET A 454 -21.87 -6.78 22.17
N HIS A 455 -20.97 -6.23 23.00
CA HIS A 455 -21.31 -5.25 24.03
C HIS A 455 -21.25 -3.82 23.50
N GLU A 456 -22.28 -3.03 23.80
CA GLU A 456 -22.40 -1.61 23.48
C GLU A 456 -22.06 -0.75 24.70
N ASP A 457 -21.89 0.57 24.49
CA ASP A 457 -21.54 1.58 25.50
C ASP A 457 -20.25 1.28 26.28
N VAL A 458 -19.25 0.70 25.61
CA VAL A 458 -17.94 0.36 26.19
C VAL A 458 -16.89 1.39 25.79
N ASP A 459 -16.27 2.06 26.77
CA ASP A 459 -15.08 2.89 26.51
C ASP A 459 -13.86 2.00 26.23
N THR A 460 -13.39 2.03 24.99
CA THR A 460 -12.26 1.22 24.52
C THR A 460 -10.92 1.95 24.55
N HIS A 461 -10.86 3.19 25.05
CA HIS A 461 -9.66 4.03 25.02
C HIS A 461 -8.43 3.34 25.63
N THR A 462 -8.56 2.73 26.81
CA THR A 462 -7.45 2.05 27.49
C THR A 462 -6.86 0.91 26.65
N LEU A 463 -7.71 0.10 26.01
CA LEU A 463 -7.27 -0.99 25.13
C LEU A 463 -6.58 -0.48 23.86
N ARG A 464 -7.13 0.56 23.23
CA ARG A 464 -6.55 1.17 22.01
C ARG A 464 -5.21 1.85 22.31
N LYS A 465 -5.09 2.55 23.45
CA LYS A 465 -3.83 3.14 23.94
C LYS A 465 -2.80 2.06 24.25
N ALA A 466 -3.20 0.94 24.84
CA ALA A 466 -2.31 -0.20 25.10
C ALA A 466 -1.77 -0.84 23.81
N LEU A 467 -2.62 -1.00 22.78
CA LEU A 467 -2.17 -1.42 21.45
C LEU A 467 -1.10 -0.47 20.91
N TRP A 468 -1.41 0.82 20.80
CA TRP A 468 -0.49 1.85 20.29
C TRP A 468 0.87 1.83 21.01
N ASN A 469 0.84 1.84 22.34
CA ASN A 469 2.04 1.89 23.17
C ASN A 469 2.85 0.58 23.10
N TYR A 470 2.19 -0.58 22.94
CA TYR A 470 2.87 -1.83 22.69
C TYR A 470 3.64 -1.82 21.35
N ILE A 471 3.05 -1.29 20.28
CA ILE A 471 3.75 -1.17 18.99
C ILE A 471 4.97 -0.24 19.12
N HIS A 472 4.80 0.92 19.75
CA HIS A 472 5.92 1.83 20.04
C HIS A 472 7.00 1.16 20.92
N CYS A 473 6.60 0.31 21.88
CA CYS A 473 7.52 -0.49 22.69
C CYS A 473 8.36 -1.45 21.84
N LEU A 474 7.76 -2.14 20.87
CA LEU A 474 8.48 -3.02 19.93
C LEU A 474 9.57 -2.25 19.16
N TYR A 475 9.33 -0.98 18.87
CA TYR A 475 10.30 -0.08 18.22
C TYR A 475 11.18 0.69 19.20
N GLY A 476 11.13 0.38 20.50
CA GLY A 476 11.99 0.97 21.55
C GLY A 476 11.64 2.41 21.94
N ILE A 477 10.39 2.83 21.74
CA ILE A 477 9.88 4.14 22.15
C ILE A 477 9.11 4.00 23.46
N ARG A 478 9.53 4.75 24.50
CA ARG A 478 8.94 4.70 25.84
C ARG A 478 8.19 5.99 26.17
N TYR A 479 6.97 5.86 26.69
CA TYR A 479 6.22 6.95 27.31
C TYR A 479 6.39 6.89 28.83
N ASP A 480 7.04 7.89 29.43
CA ASP A 480 7.34 7.91 30.87
C ASP A 480 6.11 8.02 31.79
N ASP A 481 4.95 8.41 31.26
CA ASP A 481 3.67 8.53 31.96
C ASP A 481 2.74 7.31 31.76
N TYR A 482 3.22 6.24 31.11
CA TYR A 482 2.41 5.08 30.76
C TYR A 482 2.87 3.79 31.44
N ASP A 483 1.95 3.11 32.12
CA ASP A 483 2.24 1.84 32.77
C ASP A 483 2.18 0.68 31.77
N TYR A 484 3.37 0.23 31.35
CA TYR A 484 3.53 -0.94 30.47
C TYR A 484 3.10 -2.27 31.12
N GLY A 485 2.83 -2.30 32.43
CA GLY A 485 2.15 -3.43 33.07
C GLY A 485 0.76 -3.68 32.49
N SER A 486 0.03 -2.61 32.16
CA SER A 486 -1.32 -2.68 31.58
C SER A 486 -1.38 -3.39 30.22
N VAL A 487 -0.28 -3.40 29.47
CA VAL A 487 -0.16 -4.13 28.19
C VAL A 487 -0.43 -5.62 28.40
N ASN A 488 0.17 -6.25 29.41
CA ASN A 488 -0.01 -7.69 29.68
C ASN A 488 -1.37 -8.01 30.31
N VAL A 489 -2.03 -7.02 30.90
CA VAL A 489 -3.38 -7.16 31.45
C VAL A 489 -4.41 -7.19 30.32
N LEU A 490 -4.22 -6.33 29.31
CA LEU A 490 -5.20 -6.05 28.26
C LEU A 490 -4.96 -6.83 26.95
N LEU A 491 -3.70 -7.04 26.56
CA LEU A 491 -3.36 -7.68 25.29
C LEU A 491 -3.09 -9.17 25.50
N GLU A 492 -4.05 -10.00 25.08
CA GLU A 492 -3.85 -11.44 25.07
C GLU A 492 -2.66 -11.85 24.17
N ARG A 493 -2.05 -13.01 24.47
CA ARG A 493 -0.84 -13.46 23.77
C ARG A 493 -1.04 -13.59 22.26
N SER A 494 -2.18 -14.11 21.81
CA SER A 494 -2.51 -14.26 20.38
C SER A 494 -2.57 -12.90 19.68
N LEU A 495 -3.12 -11.87 20.32
CA LEU A 495 -3.12 -10.50 19.83
C LEU A 495 -1.71 -9.92 19.78
N LYS A 496 -0.88 -10.13 20.81
CA LYS A 496 0.53 -9.69 20.81
C LYS A 496 1.33 -10.36 19.69
N VAL A 497 1.08 -11.65 19.40
CA VAL A 497 1.66 -12.39 18.25
C VAL A 497 1.21 -11.75 16.95
N PHE A 498 -0.10 -11.50 16.76
CA PHE A 498 -0.62 -10.87 15.55
C PHE A 498 -0.03 -9.48 15.33
N VAL A 499 -0.06 -8.61 16.34
CA VAL A 499 0.48 -7.24 16.29
C VAL A 499 1.97 -7.24 15.98
N LYS A 500 2.76 -8.08 16.67
CA LYS A 500 4.20 -8.17 16.39
C LYS A 500 4.48 -8.68 14.98
N THR A 501 3.75 -9.72 14.53
CA THR A 501 3.87 -10.25 13.17
C THR A 501 3.56 -9.17 12.14
N MET A 502 2.41 -8.50 12.27
CA MET A 502 1.98 -7.46 11.36
C MET A 502 2.92 -6.24 11.34
N ALA A 503 3.41 -5.80 12.51
CA ALA A 503 4.25 -4.61 12.61
C ALA A 503 5.70 -4.86 12.16
N CYS A 504 6.24 -6.07 12.37
CA CYS A 504 7.67 -6.35 12.24
C CYS A 504 8.01 -7.29 11.07
N HIS A 505 7.12 -8.24 10.80
CA HIS A 505 7.27 -9.29 9.78
C HIS A 505 5.96 -9.50 9.00
N PRO A 506 5.39 -8.44 8.39
CA PRO A 506 4.03 -8.49 7.86
C PRO A 506 3.85 -9.62 6.84
N GLU A 507 4.89 -9.95 6.07
CA GLU A 507 4.91 -11.07 5.12
C GLU A 507 4.64 -12.46 5.74
N GLN A 508 4.80 -12.61 7.05
CA GLN A 508 4.53 -13.83 7.82
C GLN A 508 3.08 -13.91 8.33
N THR A 509 2.26 -12.88 8.10
CA THR A 509 0.85 -12.90 8.52
C THR A 509 0.07 -13.95 7.72
N THR A 510 -0.65 -14.82 8.45
CA THR A 510 -1.47 -15.89 7.86
C THR A 510 -2.89 -15.88 8.42
N ALA A 511 -3.83 -16.51 7.71
CA ALA A 511 -5.21 -16.68 8.18
C ALA A 511 -5.26 -17.31 9.58
N ARG A 512 -4.37 -18.28 9.88
CA ARG A 512 -4.27 -18.90 11.20
C ARG A 512 -3.95 -17.88 12.29
N VAL A 513 -2.97 -16.99 12.05
CA VAL A 513 -2.62 -15.95 13.02
C VAL A 513 -3.77 -14.95 13.17
N TYR A 514 -4.43 -14.58 12.08
CA TYR A 514 -5.58 -13.67 12.09
C TYR A 514 -6.81 -14.21 12.84
N HIS A 515 -7.15 -15.48 12.66
CA HIS A 515 -8.29 -16.11 13.35
C HIS A 515 -7.98 -16.53 14.79
N ALA A 516 -6.70 -16.58 15.19
CA ALA A 516 -6.31 -17.01 16.53
C ALA A 516 -6.60 -15.98 17.64
N PHE A 517 -6.48 -14.67 17.34
CA PHE A 517 -6.75 -13.59 18.29
C PHE A 517 -8.19 -13.10 18.19
N TRP A 518 -8.74 -12.57 19.28
CA TRP A 518 -10.06 -11.94 19.32
C TRP A 518 -11.13 -12.75 18.57
N ARG A 519 -11.25 -14.03 18.94
CA ARG A 519 -12.11 -15.00 18.23
C ARG A 519 -13.57 -14.57 18.20
N HIS A 520 -14.00 -13.88 19.25
CA HIS A 520 -15.37 -13.42 19.45
C HIS A 520 -15.62 -11.98 19.01
N PHE A 521 -14.59 -11.28 18.53
CA PHE A 521 -14.74 -9.92 17.99
C PHE A 521 -15.10 -9.97 16.51
N ARG A 522 -15.76 -8.91 16.03
CA ARG A 522 -16.06 -8.74 14.61
C ARG A 522 -14.81 -8.53 13.79
N HIS A 523 -14.89 -8.88 12.51
CA HIS A 523 -13.84 -8.55 11.55
C HIS A 523 -13.60 -7.05 11.43
N SER A 524 -14.61 -6.19 11.58
CA SER A 524 -14.40 -4.73 11.62
C SER A 524 -13.52 -4.30 12.80
N GLU A 525 -13.64 -4.93 13.97
CA GLU A 525 -12.78 -4.61 15.12
C GLU A 525 -11.34 -5.08 14.91
N LYS A 526 -11.16 -6.21 14.22
CA LYS A 526 -9.84 -6.66 13.79
C LYS A 526 -9.23 -5.69 12.77
N VAL A 527 -10.00 -5.19 11.81
CA VAL A 527 -9.55 -4.16 10.85
C VAL A 527 -9.19 -2.87 11.59
N HIS A 528 -9.97 -2.46 12.59
CA HIS A 528 -9.63 -1.32 13.44
C HIS A 528 -8.27 -1.50 14.15
N ALA A 529 -8.00 -2.68 14.73
CA ALA A 529 -6.68 -2.97 15.28
C ALA A 529 -5.56 -2.91 14.22
N ASN A 530 -5.83 -3.35 12.98
CA ASN A 530 -4.88 -3.22 11.88
C ASN A 530 -4.57 -1.74 11.56
N LEU A 531 -5.56 -0.85 11.61
CA LEU A 531 -5.37 0.60 11.41
C LEU A 531 -4.47 1.18 12.51
N ILE A 532 -4.70 0.82 13.77
CA ILE A 532 -3.86 1.24 14.90
C ILE A 532 -2.41 0.76 14.70
N VAL A 533 -2.20 -0.49 14.30
CA VAL A 533 -0.86 -1.04 14.01
C VAL A 533 -0.17 -0.30 12.88
N MET A 534 -0.89 -0.03 11.79
CA MET A 534 -0.37 0.69 10.64
C MET A 534 0.09 2.10 11.02
N GLU A 535 -0.74 2.87 11.71
CA GLU A 535 -0.42 4.26 12.05
C GLU A 535 0.63 4.39 13.16
N ALA A 536 0.59 3.54 14.19
CA ALA A 536 1.62 3.53 15.23
C ALA A 536 2.99 3.17 14.66
N ARG A 537 3.05 2.20 13.74
CA ARG A 537 4.28 1.85 13.02
C ARG A 537 4.79 3.01 12.16
N LEU A 538 3.89 3.67 11.43
CA LEU A 538 4.23 4.85 10.62
C LEU A 538 4.84 5.95 11.49
N GLN A 539 4.18 6.30 12.60
CA GLN A 539 4.67 7.32 13.51
C GLN A 539 6.03 6.96 14.10
N ALA A 540 6.21 5.72 14.58
CA ALA A 540 7.49 5.27 15.13
C ALA A 540 8.64 5.39 14.12
N ALA A 541 8.44 4.94 12.88
CA ALA A 541 9.45 5.03 11.82
C ALA A 541 9.80 6.50 11.49
N LEU A 542 8.78 7.37 11.40
CA LEU A 542 8.98 8.79 11.16
C LEU A 542 9.75 9.47 12.30
N LEU A 543 9.42 9.22 13.56
CA LEU A 543 10.08 9.87 14.69
C LEU A 543 11.60 9.67 14.69
N TYR A 544 12.08 8.46 14.41
CA TYR A 544 13.51 8.17 14.38
C TYR A 544 14.26 8.94 13.29
N VAL A 545 13.73 8.96 12.06
CA VAL A 545 14.37 9.66 10.94
C VAL A 545 14.24 11.18 11.06
N LEU A 546 13.11 11.69 11.56
CA LEU A 546 12.89 13.11 11.83
C LEU A 546 13.85 13.61 12.92
N ARG A 547 14.07 12.81 13.97
CA ARG A 547 15.08 13.10 14.99
C ARG A 547 16.49 13.19 14.39
N ALA A 548 16.85 12.26 13.51
CA ALA A 548 18.13 12.28 12.81
C ALA A 548 18.29 13.51 11.89
N ILE A 549 17.23 13.91 11.17
CA ILE A 549 17.21 15.13 10.35
C ILE A 549 17.38 16.36 11.24
N THR A 550 16.66 16.44 12.37
CA THR A 550 16.79 17.54 13.33
C THR A 550 18.21 17.67 13.85
N HIS A 551 18.87 16.55 14.17
CA HIS A 551 20.27 16.56 14.60
C HIS A 551 21.23 17.01 13.50
N TYR A 552 20.99 16.62 12.25
CA TYR A 552 21.79 17.09 11.11
C TYR A 552 21.63 18.59 10.83
N MET A 553 20.44 19.15 11.08
CA MET A 553 20.15 20.58 10.86
C MET A 553 20.68 21.49 11.97
N ARG A 554 21.10 20.94 13.11
CA ARG A 554 21.78 21.66 14.19
C ARG A 554 23.27 21.72 13.91
#